data_AF-A0A537D9I6-F1
#
_entry.id   AF-A0A537D9I6-F1
#
_cell.length_a   1.000
_cell.length_b   1.000
_cell.length_c   1.000
_cell.angle_alpha   90.00
_cell.angle_beta   90.00
_cell.angle_gamma   90.00
#
_symmetry.space_group_name_H-M   'P 1'
#
loop_
_entity.id
_entity.type
_entity.pdbx_description
1 polymer ?
#
loop_
_entity_poly.entity_id
_entity_poly.type
_entity_poly.pdbx_seq_one_letter_code
_entity_poly.pdbx_strand_id
1 'polypeptide(L)' 'MTVHETVAGTEADKLQMELHEVFSKILSHARRIDMTMALGDSNEALGQVRELEAYLERGLVVLSRPLTHDP' A
#
# COMPACT_ATOMS: atom_id res chain seq x y z
N MET A 1 -32.88 -2.23 -7.92
CA MET A 1 -31.42 -2.36 -7.82
C MET A 1 -31.00 -3.51 -8.71
N THR A 2 -30.24 -3.22 -9.75
CA THR A 2 -29.86 -4.21 -10.76
C THR A 2 -28.60 -4.93 -10.33
N VAL A 3 -28.42 -6.19 -10.74
CA VAL A 3 -27.26 -7.03 -10.36
C VAL A 3 -25.91 -6.37 -10.68
N HIS A 4 -25.86 -5.49 -11.69
CA HIS A 4 -24.65 -4.74 -12.06
C HIS A 4 -24.29 -3.63 -11.05
N GLU A 5 -25.27 -2.99 -10.42
CA GLU A 5 -25.03 -1.97 -9.39
C GLU A 5 -24.51 -2.60 -8.09
N THR A 6 -24.97 -3.80 -7.74
CA THR A 6 -24.46 -4.55 -6.58
C THR A 6 -23.03 -5.05 -6.78
N VAL A 7 -22.66 -5.51 -7.98
CA VAL A 7 -21.29 -5.96 -8.29
C VAL A 7 -20.29 -4.80 -8.27
N ALA A 8 -20.65 -3.66 -8.88
CA ALA A 8 -19.84 -2.45 -8.83
C ALA A 8 -19.66 -1.92 -7.38
N GLY A 9 -20.70 -2.03 -6.54
CA GLY A 9 -20.61 -1.71 -5.12
C GLY A 9 -19.59 -2.60 -4.38
N THR A 10 -19.63 -3.92 -4.62
CA THR A 10 -18.68 -4.85 -4.00
C THR A 10 -17.24 -4.67 -4.47
N GLU A 11 -17.01 -4.28 -5.72
CA GLU A 11 -15.66 -4.01 -6.24
C GLU A 11 -15.09 -2.70 -5.68
N ALA A 12 -15.93 -1.66 -5.55
CA ALA A 12 -15.55 -0.39 -4.93
C ALA A 12 -15.20 -0.56 -3.44
N ASP A 13 -16.00 -1.33 -2.69
CA ASP A 13 -15.74 -1.64 -1.29
C ASP A 13 -14.42 -2.42 -1.11
N LYS A 14 -14.16 -3.38 -2.00
CA LYS A 14 -12.91 -4.14 -2.01
C LYS A 14 -11.71 -3.25 -2.29
N LEU A 15 -11.79 -2.39 -3.31
CA LEU A 15 -10.73 -1.43 -3.63
C LEU A 15 -10.48 -0.48 -2.45
N GLN A 16 -11.54 0.02 -1.82
CA GLN A 16 -11.43 0.89 -0.65
C GLN A 16 -10.71 0.19 0.52
N MET A 17 -11.04 -1.08 0.78
CA MET A 17 -10.38 -1.87 1.82
C MET A 17 -8.89 -2.12 1.51
N GLU A 18 -8.56 -2.47 0.26
CA GLU A 18 -7.18 -2.68 -0.19
C GLU A 18 -6.35 -1.39 -0.09
N LEU A 19 -6.91 -0.24 -0.53
CA LEU A 19 -6.27 1.05 -0.38
C LEU A 19 -6.04 1.41 1.09
N HIS A 20 -7.05 1.19 1.95
CA HIS A 20 -6.93 1.43 3.38
C HIS A 20 -5.80 0.61 4.00
N GLU A 21 -5.66 -0.67 3.63
CA GLU A 21 -4.58 -1.54 4.10
C GLU A 21 -3.20 -1.01 3.67
N VAL A 22 -3.06 -0.62 2.40
CA VAL A 22 -1.81 -0.06 1.86
C VAL A 22 -1.43 1.22 2.59
N PHE A 23 -2.34 2.19 2.71
CA PHE A 23 -2.06 3.45 3.41
C PHE A 23 -1.75 3.22 4.90
N SER A 24 -2.43 2.28 5.55
CA SER A 24 -2.15 1.92 6.95
C SER A 24 -0.73 1.37 7.12
N LYS A 25 -0.28 0.50 6.19
CA LYS A 25 1.09 -0.04 6.21
C LYS A 25 2.14 1.04 5.97
N ILE A 26 1.91 1.95 5.03
CA ILE A 26 2.82 3.08 4.75
C ILE A 26 2.94 3.97 5.99
N LEU A 27 1.80 4.34 6.60
CA LEU A 27 1.79 5.18 7.80
C LEU A 27 2.53 4.52 8.97
N SER A 28 2.40 3.21 9.13
CA SER A 28 3.12 2.44 10.15
C SER A 28 4.64 2.50 9.94
N HIS A 29 5.13 2.32 8.71
CA HIS A 29 6.55 2.44 8.39
C HIS A 29 7.08 3.85 8.65
N ALA A 30 6.35 4.88 8.21
CA ALA A 30 6.74 6.27 8.42
C ALA A 30 6.90 6.61 9.92
N ARG A 31 5.97 6.14 10.77
CA ARG A 31 6.05 6.32 12.23
C ARG A 31 7.26 5.62 12.85
N ARG A 32 7.59 4.41 12.37
CA ARG A 32 8.77 3.67 12.84
C ARG A 32 10.05 4.41 12.49
N ILE A 33 10.16 4.89 11.25
CA ILE A 33 11.31 5.68 10.78
C ILE A 33 11.48 6.94 11.62
N ASP A 34 10.40 7.70 11.84
CA ASP A 34 10.40 8.92 12.65
C ASP A 34 10.88 8.63 14.09
N MET A 35 10.36 7.57 14.70
CA MET A 35 10.79 7.13 16.04
C MET A 35 12.27 6.74 16.07
N THR A 36 12.74 5.97 15.09
CA THR A 36 14.14 5.55 15.01
C THR A 36 15.07 6.75 14.79
N MET A 37 14.66 7.72 13.96
CA MET A 37 15.39 8.98 13.81
C MET A 37 15.43 9.78 15.11
N ALA A 38 14.32 9.87 15.85
CA ALA A 38 14.25 10.56 17.12
C ALA A 38 15.16 9.94 18.20
N LEU A 39 15.43 8.62 18.10
CA LEU A 39 16.38 7.90 18.96
C LEU A 39 17.85 8.08 18.53
N GLY A 40 18.11 8.76 17.41
CA GLY A 40 19.46 9.03 16.90
C GLY A 40 20.11 7.89 16.11
N ASP A 41 19.37 6.83 15.79
CA ASP A 41 19.88 5.69 15.03
C ASP A 41 19.70 5.89 13.52
N SER A 42 20.57 6.71 12.93
CA SER A 42 20.46 7.08 11.50
C SER A 42 20.67 5.91 10.54
N ASN A 43 21.45 4.89 10.92
CA ASN A 43 21.69 3.73 10.06
C ASN A 43 20.47 2.80 10.02
N GLU A 44 19.86 2.54 11.19
CA GLU A 44 18.62 1.78 11.26
C GLU A 44 17.47 2.52 10.55
N ALA A 45 17.37 3.84 10.72
CA ALA A 45 16.37 4.64 10.01
C ALA A 45 16.54 4.54 8.49
N LEU A 46 17.77 4.60 7.99
CA LEU A 46 18.07 4.42 6.56
C LEU A 46 17.69 3.01 6.07
N GLY A 47 17.92 1.97 6.88
CA GLY A 47 17.47 0.61 6.59
C GLY A 47 15.96 0.53 6.42
N GLN A 48 15.21 1.12 7.36
CA GLN A 48 13.75 1.15 7.34
C GLN A 48 13.18 1.94 6.15
N VAL A 49 13.83 3.04 5.74
CA VAL A 49 13.46 3.79 4.53
C VAL A 49 13.61 2.90 3.29
N ARG A 50 14.72 2.16 3.17
CA ARG A 50 14.95 1.25 2.02
C ARG A 50 13.94 0.11 1.98
N GLU A 51 13.54 -0.42 3.15
CA GLU A 51 12.48 -1.42 3.24
C GLU A 51 11.13 -0.87 2.74
N LEU A 52 10.79 0.37 3.11
CA LEU A 52 9.59 1.05 2.65
C LEU A 52 9.64 1.30 1.13
N GLU A 53 10.76 1.76 0.58
CA GLU A 53 10.95 1.90 -0.87
C GLU A 53 10.71 0.57 -1.59
N ALA A 54 11.36 -0.51 -1.15
CA ALA A 54 11.20 -1.83 -1.76
C ALA A 54 9.76 -2.37 -1.66
N TYR A 55 9.02 -2.01 -0.62
CA TYR A 55 7.60 -2.33 -0.51
C TYR A 55 6.75 -1.56 -1.53
N LEU A 56 6.99 -0.25 -1.67
CA LEU A 56 6.29 0.62 -2.61
C LEU A 56 6.57 0.24 -4.07
N GLU A 57 7.83 -0.04 -4.41
CA GLU A 57 8.22 -0.49 -5.75
C GLU A 57 7.51 -1.78 -6.15
N ARG A 58 7.42 -2.76 -5.24
CA ARG A 58 6.66 -4.00 -5.47
C ARG A 58 5.18 -3.71 -5.71
N GLY A 59 4.59 -2.79 -4.95
CA GLY A 59 3.21 -2.33 -5.16
C GLY A 59 3.00 -1.70 -6.53
N LEU A 60 3.90 -0.81 -6.95
CA LEU A 60 3.85 -0.15 -8.27
C LEU A 60 3.97 -1.15 -9.42
N VAL A 61 4.80 -2.19 -9.29
CA VAL A 61 4.90 -3.26 -10.30
C VAL A 61 3.59 -4.04 -10.43
N VAL A 62 2.87 -4.26 -9.33
CA VAL A 62 1.55 -4.92 -9.38
C VAL A 62 0.52 -4.02 -10.04
N LEU A 63 0.47 -2.73 -9.67
CA LEU A 63 -0.49 -1.75 -10.18
C LEU A 63 -0.25 -1.34 -11.63
N SER A 64 0.98 -1.44 -12.13
CA SER A 64 1.33 -1.11 -13.52
C SER A 64 0.97 -2.22 -14.51
N ARG A 65 0.53 -3.39 -14.04
CA ARG A 65 0.05 -4.45 -14.92
C ARG A 65 -1.35 -4.11 -15.42
N PRO A 66 -1.60 -4.20 -16.74
CA PRO A 66 -2.94 -4.08 -17.28
C PRO A 66 -3.90 -5.04 -16.56
N LEU A 67 -5.11 -4.57 -16.25
CA LEU A 67 -6.21 -5.40 -15.75
C LEU A 67 -6.76 -6.32 -16.85
N THR A 68 -5.92 -6.84 -17.74
CA THR A 68 -6.36 -7.73 -18.83
C THR A 68 -6.89 -9.03 -18.23
N HIS A 69 -8.19 -9.05 -18.00
CA HIS A 69 -9.02 -10.22 -18.19
C HIS A 69 -8.85 -10.65 -19.64
N ASP A 70 -8.13 -11.75 -19.88
CA ASP A 70 -8.33 -12.50 -21.11
C ASP A 70 -9.66 -13.29 -20.96
N PRO A 71 -10.50 -13.33 -22.01
CA PRO A 71 -11.81 -14.00 -22.00
C PRO A 71 -11.74 -15.53 -21.94
#